data_AF-X1PMR9-F1
#
_entry.id   AF-X1PMR9-F1
#
_cell.length_a   1.000
_cell.length_b   1.000
_cell.length_c   1.000
_cell.angle_alpha   90.00
_cell.angle_beta   90.00
_cell.angle_gamma   90.00
#
_symmetry.space_group_name_H-M   'P 1'
#
loop_
_entity.id
_entity.type
_entity.pdbx_description
1 polymer ?
#
loop_
_entity_poly.entity_id
_entity_poly.type
_entity_poly.pdbx_seq_one_letter_code
_entity_poly.pdbx_strand_id
1 'polypeptide(L)' 'DTGGSFYYGTSKTALVNSMAADVTDEIRHKLINGLTNGVKYFWQYRSSAPDASIGIRSGIYYGTPAA' A
#
# COMPACT_ATOMS: atom_id res chain seq x y z
N ASP A 1 10.73 11.28 -3.83
CA ASP A 1 9.40 10.76 -4.20
C ASP A 1 8.33 11.78 -3.83
N THR A 2 7.49 12.22 -4.78
CA THR A 2 6.45 13.24 -4.53
C THR A 2 5.04 12.65 -4.40
N GLY A 3 4.86 11.33 -4.56
CA GLY A 3 3.56 10.69 -4.47
C GLY A 3 3.59 9.21 -4.79
N GLY A 4 2.46 8.53 -4.68
CA GLY A 4 2.36 7.11 -4.94
C GLY A 4 1.01 6.53 -4.58
N SER A 5 0.91 5.21 -4.62
CA SER A 5 -0.30 4.49 -4.25
C SER A 5 0.02 3.29 -3.37
N PHE A 6 -0.86 3.03 -2.41
CA PHE A 6 -0.87 1.78 -1.66
C PHE A 6 -1.69 0.76 -2.44
N TYR A 7 -1.03 -0.32 -2.86
CA TYR A 7 -1.67 -1.48 -3.47
C TYR A 7 -1.92 -2.52 -2.40
N TYR A 8 -3.09 -3.16 -2.41
CA TYR A 8 -3.45 -4.17 -1.41
C TYR A 8 -4.37 -5.25 -1.94
N GLY A 9 -4.43 -6.39 -1.24
CA GLY A 9 -5.27 -7.52 -1.60
C GLY A 9 -5.07 -8.70 -0.66
N THR A 10 -5.87 -9.76 -0.82
CA THR A 10 -5.77 -10.99 0.00
C THR A 10 -4.70 -11.97 -0.50
N SER A 11 -4.04 -11.65 -1.62
CA SER A 11 -2.92 -12.42 -2.17
C SER A 11 -1.65 -11.58 -2.18
N LYS A 12 -0.53 -12.17 -1.73
CA LYS A 12 0.79 -11.52 -1.74
C LYS A 12 1.28 -11.21 -3.17
N THR A 13 0.82 -11.97 -4.16
CA THR A 13 1.23 -11.81 -5.57
C THR A 13 0.20 -11.05 -6.42
N ALA A 14 -1.02 -10.85 -5.90
CA ALA A 14 -2.09 -10.14 -6.60
C ALA A 14 -2.71 -9.07 -5.68
N LEU A 15 -2.09 -7.89 -5.67
CA LEU A 15 -2.59 -6.69 -5.00
C LEU A 15 -3.53 -5.94 -5.95
N VAL A 16 -4.79 -6.38 -5.98
CA VAL A 16 -5.80 -5.96 -6.98
C VAL A 16 -6.42 -4.60 -6.70
N ASN A 17 -6.39 -4.14 -5.46
CA ASN A 17 -6.92 -2.84 -5.06
C ASN A 17 -5.80 -1.82 -4.94
N SER A 18 -6.10 -0.54 -5.17
CA SER A 18 -5.16 0.56 -4.94
C SER A 18 -5.85 1.82 -4.44
N MET A 19 -5.10 2.62 -3.69
CA MET A 19 -5.52 3.96 -3.25
C MET A 19 -4.33 4.91 -3.32
N ALA A 20 -4.56 6.13 -3.81
CA ALA A 20 -3.54 7.18 -3.79
C ALA A 20 -3.13 7.48 -2.35
N ALA A 21 -1.82 7.55 -2.11
CA ALA A 21 -1.26 7.92 -0.82
C ALA A 21 -1.52 9.40 -0.54
N ASP A 22 -1.88 9.70 0.69
CA ASP A 22 -1.85 11.07 1.20
C ASP A 22 -0.39 11.38 1.59
N VAL A 23 0.11 12.52 1.10
CA VAL A 23 1.50 12.94 1.27
C VAL A 23 1.52 14.10 2.24
N THR A 24 2.22 13.92 3.36
CA THR A 24 2.43 14.97 4.36
C THR A 24 3.89 14.90 4.78
N ASP A 25 4.64 15.97 4.52
CA ASP A 25 6.08 16.04 4.71
C ASP A 25 6.82 14.85 4.05
N GLU A 26 7.55 14.07 4.83
CA GLU A 26 8.26 12.85 4.42
C GLU A 26 7.46 11.56 4.68
N ILE A 27 6.18 11.68 5.07
CA ILE A 27 5.30 10.56 5.39
C ILE A 27 4.30 10.31 4.26
N ARG A 28 4.14 9.05 3.89
CA ARG A 28 3.14 8.55 2.92
C ARG A 28 2.20 7.69 3.73
N HIS A 29 0.93 8.06 3.78
CA HIS A 29 -0.06 7.35 4.58
C HIS A 29 -1.39 7.25 3.85
N LYS A 30 -2.20 6.27 4.22
CA LYS A 30 -3.58 6.15 3.75
C LYS A 30 -4.38 5.30 4.72
N LEU A 31 -5.63 5.69 4.97
CA LEU A 31 -6.59 4.83 5.66
C LEU A 31 -7.30 3.93 4.63
N ILE A 32 -7.20 2.62 4.82
CA ILE A 32 -7.91 1.63 3.99
C ILE A 32 -9.16 1.18 4.74
N ASN A 33 -10.33 1.58 4.25
CA ASN A 33 -11.64 1.27 4.84
C ASN A 33 -12.29 0.06 4.15
N GLY A 34 -13.33 -0.50 4.78
CA GLY A 34 -14.16 -1.57 4.20
C GLY A 34 -13.46 -2.93 4.11
N LEU A 35 -12.42 -3.15 4.91
CA LEU A 35 -11.77 -4.45 5.04
C LEU A 35 -12.60 -5.38 5.91
N THR A 36 -12.59 -6.67 5.59
CA THR A 36 -13.27 -7.68 6.39
C THR A 36 -12.41 -8.08 7.58
N ASN A 37 -12.98 -7.99 8.79
CA ASN A 37 -12.30 -8.45 10.01
C ASN A 37 -11.94 -9.93 9.93
N GLY A 38 -10.77 -10.30 10.48
CA GLY A 38 -10.25 -11.67 10.43
C GLY A 38 -9.66 -12.09 9.08
N VAL A 39 -9.80 -11.28 8.03
CA VAL A 39 -9.19 -11.55 6.72
C VAL A 39 -7.79 -10.94 6.66
N LYS A 40 -6.82 -11.75 6.22
CA LYS A 40 -5.44 -11.29 6.01
C LYS A 40 -5.34 -10.49 4.70
N TYR A 41 -4.81 -9.28 4.80
CA TYR A 41 -4.51 -8.43 3.66
C TYR A 41 -3.00 -8.19 3.56
N PHE A 42 -2.48 -8.26 2.34
CA PHE A 42 -1.14 -7.86 1.96
C PHE A 42 -1.20 -6.46 1.35
N TRP A 43 -0.14 -5.67 1.53
CA TRP A 43 -0.05 -4.35 0.93
C TRP A 43 1.39 -3.96 0.60
N GLN A 44 1.52 -3.03 -0.35
CA GLN A 44 2.79 -2.45 -0.79
C GLN A 44 2.58 -0.99 -1.19
N TYR A 45 3.47 -0.12 -0.76
CA TYR A 45 3.56 1.22 -1.32
C TYR A 45 4.34 1.20 -2.64
N ARG A 46 3.79 1.87 -3.66
CA ARG A 46 4.44 2.07 -4.96
C ARG A 46 4.49 3.56 -5.27
N SER A 47 5.69 4.12 -5.31
CA SER A 47 5.97 5.51 -5.66
C SER A 47 5.60 5.80 -7.12
N SER A 48 5.23 7.04 -7.40
CA SER A 48 5.06 7.57 -8.76
C SER A 48 6.36 8.07 -9.39
N ALA A 49 7.50 7.95 -8.69
CA ALA A 49 8.81 8.26 -9.26
C ALA A 49 9.13 7.31 -10.42
N PRO A 50 10.05 7.68 -11.34
CA PRO A 50 10.40 6.85 -12.48
C PRO A 50 10.81 5.43 -12.05
N ASP A 51 10.39 4.42 -12.82
CA ASP A 51 10.55 3.00 -12.49
C ASP A 51 12.00 2.56 -12.21
N ALA A 52 12.98 3.27 -12.76
CA ALA A 52 14.40 3.02 -12.54
C ALA A 52 14.92 3.53 -11.17
N SER A 53 14.11 4.27 -10.41
CA SER A 53 14.53 4.86 -9.15
C SER A 53 14.66 3.78 -8.06
N ILE A 54 15.71 3.87 -7.24
CA ILE A 54 15.91 2.95 -6.12
C ILE A 54 14.85 3.23 -5.05
N GLY A 55 14.25 2.17 -4.50
CA GLY A 55 13.27 2.29 -3.41
C GLY A 55 11.85 2.68 -3.84
N ILE A 56 11.52 2.58 -5.13
CA ILE A 56 10.17 2.90 -5.66
C ILE A 56 9.06 2.01 -5.12
N ARG A 57 9.41 0.85 -4.57
CA ARG A 57 8.48 -0.13 -4.05
C ARG A 57 8.93 -0.52 -2.65
N SER A 58 8.02 -0.44 -1.69
CA SER A 58 8.29 -0.98 -0.35
C SER A 58 8.37 -2.51 -0.39
N GLY A 59 8.76 -3.10 0.73
CA GLY A 59 8.44 -4.49 1.00
C GLY A 59 6.92 -4.75 0.90
N ILE A 60 6.55 -6.01 0.74
CA ILE A 60 5.15 -6.42 0.86
C ILE A 60 4.91 -6.79 2.32
N TYR A 61 4.05 -6.03 2.98
CA TYR A 61 3.68 -6.22 4.38
C TYR A 61 2.28 -6.83 4.45
N TYR A 62 1.86 -7.24 5.64
CA TYR A 62 0.51 -7.78 5.85
C TYR A 62 -0.05 -7.39 7.21
N GLY A 63 -1.38 -7.42 7.30
CA GLY A 63 -2.14 -7.26 8.54
C GLY A 63 -3.47 -8.00 8.45
N THR A 64 -4.06 -8.25 9.61
CA THR A 64 -5.40 -8.84 9.72
C THR A 64 -6.22 -7.91 10.61
N PRO A 65 -7.18 -7.15 10.06
CA PRO A 65 -8.02 -6.25 10.85
C PRO A 65 -8.78 -7.02 11.93
N ALA A 66 -8.78 -6.48 13.13
CA ALA A 66 -9.56 -6.96 14.27
C ALA A 66 -10.74 -6.00 14.51
N ALA A 67 -11.81 -6.54 15.11
CA ALA A 67 -12.96 -5.76 15.56
C ALA A 67 -12.61 -4.90 16.77
#